data_AF-A0A521WK70-F1
#
_entry.id   AF-A0A521WK70-F1
#
_cell.length_a   1.000
_cell.length_b   1.000
_cell.length_c   1.000
_cell.angle_alpha   90.00
_cell.angle_beta   90.00
_cell.angle_gamma   90.00
#
_symmetry.space_group_name_H-M   'P 1'
#
loop_
_entity.id
_entity.type
_entity.pdbx_description
1 polymer ?
#
loop_
_entity_poly.entity_id
_entity_poly.type
_entity_poly.pdbx_seq_one_letter_code
_entity_poly.pdbx_strand_id
1 'polypeptide(L)'
;METQHGTREQWFQSGKGWGTLFFMLLTVWSIPTNAQPPSWSIEPSNFQYNVNITAIFLLNDAVNEDTSNILGAFVHNEVRGVSRLMYSGGGWRYFLTVYSNALSGDTVMFQMYVARLDSILVINEQLCFFSDSLYGDPGNPELFHSSTLPEQDSLFLQLQTGWNLVALPYTMSSYEKASVFPTSSSDAFSYLNGYQPKTTLKNGEGYWLKFDADSSGEAQTILLQGYPRSKDAIRVTSGWNIVGSISESISTAHAVSQGTTITTPFYGFHSGYQQADSILPGNSYWVKVSQDGTIVLSSTTTLKQVTSQER
;
A
#
# COMPACT_ATOMS: atom_id res chain seq x y z
N MET A 1 -30.46 51.27 -16.52
CA MET A 1 -31.93 51.26 -16.42
C MET A 1 -32.46 51.22 -17.85
N GLU A 2 -33.41 50.30 -18.08
CA GLU A 2 -34.27 50.11 -19.27
C GLU A 2 -33.58 49.71 -20.59
N THR A 3 -33.63 48.45 -21.04
CA THR A 3 -34.72 47.58 -21.57
C THR A 3 -35.23 47.91 -22.98
N GLN A 4 -34.85 47.01 -23.91
CA GLN A 4 -35.60 46.32 -24.96
C GLN A 4 -36.63 47.06 -25.83
N HIS A 5 -36.58 46.82 -27.15
CA HIS A 5 -37.54 46.00 -27.94
C HIS A 5 -37.19 46.11 -29.44
N GLY A 6 -36.90 45.01 -30.15
CA GLY A 6 -37.86 44.30 -31.02
C GLY A 6 -37.67 44.77 -32.49
N THR A 7 -37.82 44.03 -33.58
CA THR A 7 -38.26 42.67 -33.94
C THR A 7 -38.00 42.54 -35.45
N ARG A 8 -37.72 41.35 -35.99
CA ARG A 8 -38.13 40.99 -37.36
C ARG A 8 -38.21 39.48 -37.52
N GLU A 9 -39.45 38.99 -37.47
CA GLU A 9 -39.88 37.68 -37.94
C GLU A 9 -40.02 37.67 -39.47
N GLN A 10 -40.16 36.47 -40.04
CA GLN A 10 -41.00 36.05 -41.20
C GLN A 10 -40.23 35.08 -42.14
N TRP A 11 -40.37 33.75 -42.02
CA TRP A 11 -41.39 32.80 -42.55
C TRP A 11 -40.77 31.86 -43.62
N PHE A 12 -40.73 30.55 -43.37
CA PHE A 12 -41.54 29.55 -44.10
C PHE A 12 -41.57 28.19 -43.39
N GLN A 13 -42.79 27.67 -43.25
CA GLN A 13 -43.17 26.32 -42.83
C GLN A 13 -42.75 25.30 -43.92
N SER A 14 -42.69 23.97 -43.78
CA SER A 14 -43.46 22.98 -43.02
C SER A 14 -42.81 21.59 -43.24
N GLY A 15 -43.06 20.60 -42.36
CA GLY A 15 -42.86 19.19 -42.71
C GLY A 15 -42.47 18.20 -41.61
N LYS A 16 -43.46 17.83 -40.77
CA LYS A 16 -43.65 16.60 -39.95
C LYS A 16 -42.54 15.51 -39.93
N GLY A 17 -42.20 15.04 -38.72
CA GLY A 17 -41.59 13.72 -38.48
C GLY A 17 -41.25 13.47 -36.99
N TRP A 18 -41.74 12.36 -36.43
CA TRP A 18 -41.81 12.04 -35.00
C TRP A 18 -40.47 11.61 -34.36
N GLY A 19 -40.30 11.86 -33.06
CA GLY A 19 -39.24 11.24 -32.24
C GLY A 19 -39.06 11.87 -30.86
N THR A 20 -39.94 11.56 -29.91
CA THR A 20 -39.82 11.96 -28.50
C THR A 20 -38.65 11.21 -27.85
N LEU A 21 -37.50 11.86 -27.68
CA LEU A 21 -36.38 11.35 -26.86
C LEU A 21 -36.59 11.79 -25.41
N PHE A 22 -36.92 10.81 -24.57
CA PHE A 22 -37.03 10.95 -23.12
C PHE A 22 -35.61 11.02 -22.53
N PHE A 23 -35.17 12.20 -22.10
CA PHE A 23 -33.94 12.34 -21.30
C PHE A 23 -34.25 11.95 -19.85
N MET A 24 -33.97 10.70 -19.50
CA MET A 24 -34.01 10.24 -18.10
C MET A 24 -32.68 10.62 -17.42
N LEU A 25 -32.70 11.71 -16.66
CA LEU A 25 -31.63 12.06 -15.72
C LEU A 25 -31.69 11.08 -14.54
N LEU A 26 -30.89 10.01 -14.60
CA LEU A 26 -30.58 9.16 -13.45
C LEU A 26 -29.51 9.85 -12.61
N THR A 27 -29.92 10.53 -11.55
CA THR A 27 -29.04 10.88 -10.44
C THR A 27 -28.69 9.61 -9.69
N VAL A 28 -27.52 9.03 -10.00
CA VAL A 28 -26.95 7.95 -9.20
C VAL A 28 -26.45 8.58 -7.90
N TRP A 29 -27.16 8.35 -6.80
CA TRP A 29 -26.59 8.53 -5.48
C TRP A 29 -25.51 7.47 -5.30
N SER A 30 -24.26 7.88 -5.28
CA SER A 30 -23.14 7.00 -4.91
C SER A 30 -23.30 6.64 -3.43
N ILE A 31 -23.91 5.49 -3.14
CA ILE A 31 -23.83 4.88 -1.82
C ILE A 31 -22.36 4.50 -1.62
N PRO A 32 -21.71 4.87 -0.50
CA PRO A 32 -20.39 4.35 -0.21
C PRO A 32 -20.48 2.82 -0.12
N THR A 33 -19.83 2.12 -1.05
CA THR A 33 -19.67 0.66 -1.00
C THR A 33 -18.73 0.32 0.15
N ASN A 34 -19.28 0.11 1.34
CA ASN A 34 -18.63 -0.74 2.33
C ASN A 34 -18.52 -2.13 1.69
N ALA A 35 -17.33 -2.74 1.71
CA ALA A 35 -17.19 -4.07 1.12
C ALA A 35 -18.12 -5.04 1.88
N GLN A 36 -18.74 -5.93 1.11
CA GLN A 36 -19.59 -6.99 1.64
C GLN A 36 -18.76 -8.28 1.64
N PRO A 37 -19.04 -9.24 2.52
CA PRO A 37 -18.44 -10.57 2.44
C PRO A 37 -18.56 -11.10 1.00
N PRO A 38 -17.52 -11.75 0.47
CA PRO A 38 -17.53 -12.20 -0.91
C PRO A 38 -18.70 -13.16 -1.15
N SER A 39 -19.33 -13.06 -2.31
CA SER A 39 -20.41 -13.96 -2.76
C SER A 39 -19.89 -15.31 -3.24
N TRP A 40 -18.73 -15.76 -2.75
CA TRP A 40 -18.12 -17.03 -3.13
C TRP A 40 -19.08 -18.17 -2.81
N SER A 41 -19.43 -18.91 -3.84
CA SER A 41 -20.32 -20.06 -3.77
C SER A 41 -19.90 -21.05 -4.85
N ILE A 42 -20.28 -22.31 -4.65
CA ILE A 42 -19.98 -23.40 -5.58
C ILE A 42 -21.23 -24.24 -5.76
N GLU A 43 -21.45 -24.72 -6.97
CA GLU A 43 -22.46 -25.72 -7.29
C GLU A 43 -21.71 -27.02 -7.62
N PRO A 44 -21.58 -27.96 -6.65
CA PRO A 44 -20.78 -29.17 -6.80
C PRO A 44 -21.19 -30.04 -8.00
N SER A 45 -22.47 -29.99 -8.39
CA SER A 45 -22.99 -30.79 -9.51
C SER A 45 -22.38 -30.42 -10.87
N ASN A 46 -21.67 -29.29 -10.98
CA ASN A 46 -20.95 -28.88 -12.19
C ASN A 46 -19.57 -29.55 -12.36
N PHE A 47 -19.14 -30.39 -11.41
CA PHE A 47 -17.80 -30.96 -11.36
C PHE A 47 -17.80 -32.47 -11.19
N GLN A 48 -16.81 -33.13 -11.79
CA GLN A 48 -16.70 -34.60 -11.78
C GLN A 48 -15.76 -35.12 -10.68
N TYR A 49 -14.77 -34.33 -10.29
CA TYR A 49 -13.73 -34.72 -9.36
C TYR A 49 -13.65 -33.75 -8.19
N ASN A 50 -13.16 -34.24 -7.06
CA ASN A 50 -12.93 -33.43 -5.87
C ASN A 50 -11.64 -33.83 -5.15
N VAL A 51 -11.20 -32.95 -4.26
CA VAL A 51 -10.11 -33.16 -3.32
C VAL A 51 -10.51 -32.55 -1.98
N ASN A 52 -10.07 -33.15 -0.87
CA ASN A 52 -10.33 -32.62 0.47
C ASN A 52 -9.05 -32.05 1.09
N ILE A 53 -9.20 -30.94 1.80
CA ILE A 53 -8.11 -30.19 2.42
C ILE A 53 -8.49 -29.89 3.87
N THR A 54 -7.60 -30.21 4.81
CA THR A 54 -7.66 -29.72 6.20
C THR A 54 -6.54 -28.72 6.41
N ALA A 55 -6.88 -27.47 6.77
CA ALA A 55 -5.89 -26.39 6.89
C ALA A 55 -6.05 -25.53 8.15
N ILE A 56 -4.96 -24.90 8.57
CA ILE A 56 -4.91 -23.77 9.49
C ILE A 56 -4.53 -22.53 8.71
N PHE A 57 -5.18 -21.40 9.02
CA PHE A 57 -4.80 -20.11 8.48
C PHE A 57 -3.91 -19.33 9.46
N LEU A 58 -2.76 -18.89 8.97
CA LEU A 58 -1.81 -18.04 9.68
C LEU A 58 -1.81 -16.66 9.04
N LEU A 59 -2.16 -15.65 9.83
CA LEU A 59 -2.11 -14.25 9.44
C LEU A 59 -0.92 -13.60 10.12
N ASN A 60 0.06 -13.15 9.34
CA ASN A 60 1.35 -12.66 9.86
C ASN A 60 2.01 -13.71 10.80
N ASP A 61 2.07 -14.97 10.35
CA ASP A 61 2.63 -16.13 11.08
C ASP A 61 1.94 -16.50 12.41
N ALA A 62 0.82 -15.86 12.75
CA ALA A 62 0.00 -16.21 13.90
C ALA A 62 -1.29 -16.92 13.48
N VAL A 63 -1.67 -17.99 14.19
CA VAL A 63 -2.93 -18.68 13.95
C VAL A 63 -4.10 -17.71 14.08
N ASN A 64 -4.91 -17.59 13.04
CA ASN A 64 -6.07 -16.72 13.03
C ASN A 64 -7.36 -17.56 13.14
N GLU A 65 -8.01 -17.46 14.30
CA GLU A 65 -9.18 -18.25 14.65
C GLU A 65 -10.50 -17.45 14.53
N ASP A 66 -10.52 -16.40 13.71
CA ASP A 66 -11.73 -15.60 13.50
C ASP A 66 -12.76 -16.39 12.67
N THR A 67 -13.82 -16.84 13.34
CA THR A 67 -14.92 -17.62 12.73
C THR A 67 -15.72 -16.85 11.69
N SER A 68 -15.51 -15.54 11.58
CA SER A 68 -16.11 -14.68 10.56
C SER A 68 -15.40 -14.76 9.22
N ASN A 69 -14.19 -15.33 9.17
CA ASN A 69 -13.41 -15.46 7.95
C ASN A 69 -13.97 -16.54 7.02
N ILE A 70 -13.66 -16.40 5.73
CA ILE A 70 -14.10 -17.32 4.68
C ILE A 70 -12.90 -17.67 3.80
N LEU A 71 -12.61 -18.96 3.67
CA LEU A 71 -11.58 -19.50 2.79
C LEU A 71 -12.19 -19.84 1.43
N GLY A 72 -11.58 -19.35 0.35
CA GLY A 72 -11.92 -19.70 -1.03
C GLY A 72 -10.76 -20.39 -1.75
N ALA A 73 -11.07 -21.41 -2.55
CA ALA A 73 -10.14 -22.03 -3.50
C ALA A 73 -10.52 -21.69 -4.93
N PHE A 74 -9.52 -21.49 -5.78
CA PHE A 74 -9.68 -21.00 -7.15
C PHE A 74 -8.81 -21.78 -8.13
N VAL A 75 -9.37 -22.08 -9.29
CA VAL A 75 -8.65 -22.64 -10.45
C VAL A 75 -9.00 -21.79 -11.65
N HIS A 76 -7.99 -21.26 -12.35
CA HIS A 76 -8.19 -20.31 -13.46
C HIS A 76 -9.12 -19.13 -13.10
N ASN A 77 -9.01 -18.61 -11.86
CA ASN A 77 -9.82 -17.52 -11.32
C ASN A 77 -11.32 -17.83 -11.11
N GLU A 78 -11.72 -19.10 -11.20
CA GLU A 78 -13.08 -19.56 -10.88
C GLU A 78 -13.10 -20.20 -9.49
N VAL A 79 -14.10 -19.88 -8.67
CA VAL A 79 -14.28 -20.52 -7.35
C VAL A 79 -14.47 -22.02 -7.56
N ARG A 80 -13.68 -22.82 -6.83
CA ARG A 80 -13.72 -24.28 -6.83
C ARG A 80 -14.00 -24.88 -5.47
N GLY A 81 -13.98 -24.07 -4.42
CA GLY A 81 -14.32 -24.51 -3.07
C GLY A 81 -14.45 -23.30 -2.15
N VAL A 82 -15.30 -23.44 -1.15
CA VAL A 82 -15.51 -22.42 -0.11
C VAL A 82 -15.62 -23.13 1.23
N SER A 83 -14.96 -22.60 2.25
CA SER A 83 -14.99 -23.15 3.61
C SER A 83 -15.02 -22.06 4.67
N ARG A 84 -15.49 -22.43 5.85
CA ARG A 84 -15.52 -21.61 7.06
C ARG A 84 -14.76 -22.33 8.17
N LEU A 85 -14.28 -21.57 9.14
CA LEU A 85 -13.55 -22.11 10.26
C LEU A 85 -14.46 -22.98 11.14
N MET A 86 -14.01 -24.17 11.50
CA MET A 86 -14.74 -25.13 12.31
C MET A 86 -13.85 -25.65 13.44
N TYR A 87 -14.43 -25.84 14.63
CA TYR A 87 -13.73 -26.47 15.75
C TYR A 87 -13.86 -27.99 15.64
N SER A 88 -12.74 -28.71 15.56
CA SER A 88 -12.71 -30.17 15.47
C SER A 88 -11.41 -30.73 16.05
N GLY A 89 -11.49 -31.86 16.76
CA GLY A 89 -10.29 -32.55 17.25
C GLY A 89 -9.41 -31.75 18.21
N GLY A 90 -9.96 -30.75 18.92
CA GLY A 90 -9.23 -29.92 19.87
C GLY A 90 -8.66 -28.62 19.32
N GLY A 91 -8.92 -28.26 18.06
CA GLY A 91 -8.48 -26.99 17.48
C GLY A 91 -9.37 -26.49 16.34
N TRP A 92 -9.15 -25.24 15.94
CA TRP A 92 -9.85 -24.63 14.81
C TRP A 92 -9.17 -24.99 13.48
N ARG A 93 -9.97 -25.40 12.50
CA ARG A 93 -9.50 -25.84 11.17
C ARG A 93 -10.48 -25.39 10.09
N TYR A 94 -9.97 -25.22 8.88
CA TYR A 94 -10.78 -25.20 7.67
C TYR A 94 -10.84 -26.61 7.10
N PHE A 95 -12.06 -27.10 6.84
CA PHE A 95 -12.30 -28.32 6.08
C PHE A 95 -12.86 -27.89 4.72
N LEU A 96 -12.05 -28.03 3.68
CA LEU A 96 -12.35 -27.49 2.35
C LEU A 96 -12.38 -28.63 1.34
N THR A 97 -13.50 -28.75 0.63
CA THR A 97 -13.59 -29.58 -0.57
C THR A 97 -13.40 -28.68 -1.79
N VAL A 98 -12.46 -29.04 -2.65
CA VAL A 98 -12.17 -28.33 -3.91
C VAL A 98 -12.56 -29.23 -5.06
N TYR A 99 -13.29 -28.69 -6.04
CA TYR A 99 -13.81 -29.44 -7.18
C TYR A 99 -13.06 -29.14 -8.48
N SER A 100 -13.02 -30.09 -9.42
CA SER A 100 -12.53 -29.89 -10.79
C SER A 100 -13.18 -30.86 -11.78
N ASN A 101 -13.04 -30.57 -13.07
CA ASN A 101 -13.33 -31.49 -14.19
C ASN A 101 -12.06 -32.15 -14.76
N ALA A 102 -10.88 -31.75 -14.28
CA ALA A 102 -9.63 -32.42 -14.58
C ALA A 102 -9.32 -33.49 -13.52
N LEU A 103 -8.82 -34.65 -13.97
CA LEU A 103 -8.33 -35.70 -13.07
C LEU A 103 -7.10 -35.23 -12.27
N SER A 104 -6.25 -34.42 -12.90
CA SER A 104 -5.05 -33.86 -12.27
C SER A 104 -4.51 -32.66 -13.05
N GLY A 105 -3.56 -31.94 -12.45
CA GLY A 105 -2.74 -30.94 -13.14
C GLY A 105 -3.23 -29.49 -13.01
N ASP A 106 -4.47 -29.28 -12.57
CA ASP A 106 -4.92 -27.93 -12.19
C ASP A 106 -4.13 -27.42 -10.99
N THR A 107 -3.75 -26.14 -11.02
CA THR A 107 -3.17 -25.46 -9.85
C THR A 107 -4.29 -24.77 -9.08
N VAL A 108 -4.47 -25.14 -7.82
CA VAL A 108 -5.41 -24.55 -6.88
C VAL A 108 -4.71 -23.41 -6.15
N MET A 109 -5.22 -22.20 -6.32
CA MET A 109 -4.84 -21.00 -5.57
C MET A 109 -5.86 -20.73 -4.48
N PHE A 110 -5.45 -20.10 -3.38
CA PHE A 110 -6.35 -19.81 -2.26
C PHE A 110 -6.41 -18.32 -1.95
N GLN A 111 -7.58 -17.88 -1.48
CA GLN A 111 -7.80 -16.53 -0.96
C GLN A 111 -8.57 -16.61 0.36
N MET A 112 -8.27 -15.71 1.28
CA MET A 112 -8.96 -15.57 2.55
C MET A 112 -9.69 -14.24 2.61
N TYR A 113 -11.01 -14.25 2.82
CA TYR A 113 -11.70 -13.06 3.30
C TYR A 113 -11.50 -12.94 4.80
N VAL A 114 -10.83 -11.87 5.22
CA VAL A 114 -10.62 -11.54 6.62
C VAL A 114 -11.65 -10.50 7.04
N ALA A 115 -12.67 -10.93 7.78
CA ALA A 115 -13.84 -10.11 8.09
C ALA A 115 -13.49 -8.86 8.92
N ARG A 116 -12.59 -9.01 9.90
CA ARG A 116 -12.06 -7.89 10.70
C ARG A 116 -11.50 -6.74 9.85
N LEU A 117 -10.87 -7.09 8.74
CA LEU A 117 -10.19 -6.16 7.84
C LEU A 117 -11.07 -5.77 6.64
N ASP A 118 -12.23 -6.44 6.51
CA ASP A 118 -13.09 -6.37 5.34
C ASP A 118 -12.31 -6.48 4.01
N SER A 119 -11.38 -7.44 3.96
CA SER A 119 -10.39 -7.55 2.89
C SER A 119 -10.19 -8.98 2.44
N ILE A 120 -9.97 -9.16 1.13
CA ILE A 120 -9.54 -10.44 0.55
C ILE A 120 -8.01 -10.44 0.48
N LEU A 121 -7.40 -11.43 1.12
CA LEU A 121 -5.96 -11.66 1.08
C LEU A 121 -5.65 -12.90 0.24
N VAL A 122 -4.54 -12.85 -0.49
CA VAL A 122 -4.03 -14.01 -1.24
C VAL A 122 -3.22 -14.88 -0.28
N ILE A 123 -3.46 -16.19 -0.31
CA ILE A 123 -2.69 -17.16 0.45
C ILE A 123 -1.47 -17.57 -0.39
N ASN A 124 -0.31 -17.69 0.26
CA ASN A 124 0.98 -17.92 -0.40
C ASN A 124 1.08 -19.33 -0.98
N GLU A 125 0.51 -20.32 -0.28
CA GLU A 125 0.52 -21.71 -0.69
C GLU A 125 -0.43 -21.94 -1.87
N GLN A 126 -0.03 -22.88 -2.72
CA GLN A 126 -0.83 -23.40 -3.82
C GLN A 126 -0.70 -24.92 -3.83
N LEU A 127 -1.73 -25.62 -4.30
CA LEU A 127 -1.73 -27.07 -4.39
C LEU A 127 -1.97 -27.53 -5.81
N CYS A 128 -1.31 -28.61 -6.21
CA CYS A 128 -1.65 -29.31 -7.45
C CYS A 128 -2.89 -30.18 -7.21
N PHE A 129 -3.91 -30.06 -8.05
CA PHE A 129 -5.10 -30.89 -7.98
C PHE A 129 -4.77 -32.31 -8.43
N PHE A 130 -5.23 -33.29 -7.66
CA PHE A 130 -5.25 -34.71 -8.02
C PHE A 130 -6.53 -35.32 -7.44
N SER A 131 -7.34 -35.96 -8.29
CA SER A 131 -8.65 -36.49 -7.90
C SER A 131 -8.56 -37.45 -6.71
N ASP A 132 -9.51 -37.32 -5.79
CA ASP A 132 -9.66 -38.16 -4.59
C ASP A 132 -8.51 -38.08 -3.58
N SER A 133 -7.58 -37.13 -3.76
CA SER A 133 -6.52 -36.87 -2.79
C SER A 133 -7.05 -36.24 -1.50
N LEU A 134 -6.20 -36.32 -0.47
CA LEU A 134 -6.38 -35.65 0.81
C LEU A 134 -5.11 -34.84 1.13
N TYR A 135 -5.27 -33.55 1.41
CA TYR A 135 -4.20 -32.66 1.86
C TYR A 135 -4.44 -32.25 3.32
N GLY A 136 -3.51 -32.62 4.19
CA GLY A 136 -3.65 -32.45 5.63
C GLY A 136 -4.76 -33.27 6.27
N ASP A 137 -4.66 -33.42 7.58
CA ASP A 137 -5.66 -34.05 8.44
C ASP A 137 -5.82 -33.26 9.77
N PRO A 138 -6.80 -33.55 10.63
CA PRO A 138 -6.99 -32.80 11.87
C PRO A 138 -5.76 -32.75 12.81
N GLY A 139 -4.96 -33.83 12.82
CA GLY A 139 -3.72 -33.95 13.60
C GLY A 139 -2.51 -33.33 12.91
N ASN A 140 -2.49 -33.30 11.57
CA ASN A 140 -1.44 -32.65 10.77
C ASN A 140 -2.04 -31.84 9.60
N PRO A 141 -2.56 -30.62 9.87
CA PRO A 141 -3.19 -29.79 8.86
C PRO A 141 -2.17 -29.07 7.96
N GLU A 142 -2.59 -28.71 6.75
CA GLU A 142 -1.84 -27.77 5.90
C GLU A 142 -1.77 -26.38 6.55
N LEU A 143 -0.64 -25.69 6.39
CA LEU A 143 -0.45 -24.34 6.92
C LEU A 143 -0.57 -23.32 5.79
N PHE A 144 -1.60 -22.49 5.85
CA PHE A 144 -1.87 -21.45 4.87
C PHE A 144 -1.48 -20.09 5.42
N HIS A 145 -0.49 -19.45 4.80
CA HIS A 145 0.06 -18.18 5.22
C HIS A 145 -0.50 -17.04 4.34
N SER A 146 -0.86 -15.96 5.01
CA SER A 146 -1.06 -14.66 4.38
C SER A 146 -0.53 -13.57 5.29
N SER A 147 -0.20 -12.42 4.71
CA SER A 147 0.14 -11.22 5.48
C SER A 147 -0.93 -10.15 5.27
N THR A 148 -1.26 -9.41 6.32
CA THR A 148 -1.95 -8.12 6.17
C THR A 148 -0.95 -7.07 5.68
N LEU A 149 -1.43 -5.90 5.25
CA LEU A 149 -0.57 -4.71 5.11
C LEU A 149 0.32 -4.56 6.36
N PRO A 150 1.58 -4.09 6.21
CA PRO A 150 2.56 -4.11 7.30
C PRO A 150 2.02 -3.39 8.54
N GLU A 151 2.37 -3.87 9.72
CA GLU A 151 2.11 -3.15 10.97
C GLU A 151 2.73 -1.74 10.90
N GLN A 152 2.11 -0.75 11.55
CA GLN A 152 2.73 0.58 11.63
C GLN A 152 4.07 0.46 12.36
N ASP A 153 5.09 1.09 11.81
CA ASP A 153 6.41 1.20 12.44
C ASP A 153 6.63 2.64 12.92
N SER A 154 7.65 2.83 13.74
CA SER A 154 7.97 4.11 14.34
C SER A 154 9.47 4.39 14.35
N LEU A 155 9.83 5.65 14.16
CA LEU A 155 11.19 6.15 14.16
C LEU A 155 11.28 7.36 15.09
N PHE A 156 12.20 7.31 16.04
CA PHE A 156 12.61 8.48 16.81
C PHE A 156 13.68 9.25 16.03
N LEU A 157 13.27 10.27 15.27
CA LEU A 157 14.16 11.12 14.50
C LEU A 157 14.89 12.10 15.42
N GLN A 158 16.21 11.95 15.49
CA GLN A 158 17.09 12.88 16.19
C GLN A 158 17.32 14.12 15.31
N LEU A 159 17.02 15.30 15.85
CA LEU A 159 17.19 16.58 15.17
C LEU A 159 18.35 17.36 15.79
N GLN A 160 18.90 18.32 15.06
CA GLN A 160 19.85 19.31 15.55
C GLN A 160 19.13 20.62 15.88
N THR A 161 19.67 21.40 16.82
CA THR A 161 19.28 22.81 16.94
C THR A 161 19.68 23.55 15.66
N GLY A 162 18.72 24.26 15.07
CA GLY A 162 18.87 24.92 13.78
C GLY A 162 18.22 24.13 12.64
N TRP A 163 18.83 24.22 11.46
CA TRP A 163 18.26 23.68 10.22
C TRP A 163 18.52 22.18 10.10
N ASN A 164 17.47 21.43 9.76
CA ASN A 164 17.49 19.99 9.55
C ASN A 164 16.95 19.67 8.16
N LEU A 165 17.56 18.67 7.52
CA LEU A 165 17.17 18.18 6.21
C LEU A 165 16.45 16.83 6.36
N VAL A 166 15.11 16.87 6.41
CA VAL A 166 14.27 15.75 6.84
C VAL A 166 13.39 15.22 5.71
N ALA A 167 12.81 14.04 5.90
CA ALA A 167 11.85 13.41 5.00
C ALA A 167 10.81 12.59 5.77
N LEU A 168 9.79 12.13 5.06
CA LEU A 168 8.78 11.21 5.59
C LEU A 168 9.10 9.77 5.15
N PRO A 169 9.62 8.91 6.04
CA PRO A 169 10.00 7.55 5.69
C PRO A 169 8.76 6.64 5.57
N TYR A 170 7.70 6.92 6.33
CA TYR A 170 6.48 6.13 6.40
C TYR A 170 5.34 6.74 5.59
N THR A 171 4.35 5.93 5.24
CA THR A 171 3.04 6.44 4.86
C THR A 171 2.34 6.92 6.13
N MET A 172 2.25 8.24 6.28
CA MET A 172 1.76 8.90 7.49
C MET A 172 0.22 8.92 7.55
N SER A 173 -0.33 8.93 8.76
CA SER A 173 -1.78 9.14 8.99
C SER A 173 -2.22 10.58 8.70
N SER A 174 -1.30 11.54 8.77
CA SER A 174 -1.47 12.93 8.37
C SER A 174 -0.18 13.43 7.72
N TYR A 175 -0.33 14.26 6.68
CA TYR A 175 0.78 14.94 6.01
C TYR A 175 0.87 16.42 6.34
N GLU A 176 0.04 16.93 7.26
CA GLU A 176 0.14 18.32 7.70
C GLU A 176 1.45 18.53 8.47
N LYS A 177 2.26 19.51 8.05
CA LYS A 177 3.55 19.86 8.67
C LYS A 177 3.39 20.05 10.17
N ALA A 178 2.33 20.75 10.58
CA ALA A 178 2.04 21.00 11.99
C ALA A 178 1.69 19.74 12.79
N SER A 179 1.19 18.68 12.14
CA SER A 179 0.95 17.39 12.78
C SER A 179 2.23 16.55 12.87
N VAL A 180 3.05 16.57 11.82
CA VAL A 180 4.25 15.72 11.75
C VAL A 180 5.43 16.32 12.51
N PHE A 181 5.63 17.63 12.42
CA PHE A 181 6.71 18.38 13.06
C PHE A 181 6.14 19.53 13.90
N PRO A 182 5.40 19.23 14.98
CA PRO A 182 4.66 20.24 15.75
C PRO A 182 5.54 21.28 16.44
N THR A 183 6.80 20.95 16.71
CA THR A 183 7.75 21.82 17.43
C THR A 183 8.71 22.59 16.51
N SER A 184 8.57 22.48 15.19
CA SER A 184 9.40 23.24 14.25
C SER A 184 9.20 24.75 14.43
N SER A 185 10.28 25.53 14.49
CA SER A 185 10.24 27.00 14.58
C SER A 185 10.14 27.69 13.21
N SER A 186 10.01 26.91 12.13
CA SER A 186 9.81 27.40 10.76
C SER A 186 8.69 26.68 10.01
N ASP A 187 8.37 27.14 8.81
CA ASP A 187 7.69 26.31 7.80
C ASP A 187 8.60 25.19 7.30
N ALA A 188 8.01 24.22 6.60
CA ALA A 188 8.78 23.25 5.82
C ALA A 188 9.07 23.83 4.44
N PHE A 189 10.30 23.70 3.96
CA PHE A 189 10.70 24.19 2.65
C PHE A 189 11.21 23.04 1.77
N SER A 190 10.47 22.73 0.71
CA SER A 190 10.92 21.85 -0.38
C SER A 190 11.74 22.64 -1.40
N TYR A 191 12.56 21.98 -2.21
CA TYR A 191 13.27 22.62 -3.31
C TYR A 191 12.69 22.23 -4.68
N LEU A 192 12.29 23.24 -5.46
CA LEU A 192 11.94 23.12 -6.87
C LEU A 192 12.38 24.40 -7.58
N ASN A 193 13.62 24.42 -8.10
CA ASN A 193 14.27 25.63 -8.64
C ASN A 193 14.26 26.84 -7.68
N GLY A 194 14.27 26.55 -6.37
CA GLY A 194 14.10 27.53 -5.30
C GLY A 194 13.35 26.91 -4.12
N TYR A 195 13.44 27.55 -2.95
CA TYR A 195 12.73 27.09 -1.76
C TYR A 195 11.25 27.47 -1.81
N GLN A 196 10.39 26.47 -1.64
CA GLN A 196 8.95 26.62 -1.64
C GLN A 196 8.40 26.20 -0.27
N PRO A 197 7.67 27.08 0.45
CA PRO A 197 7.03 26.71 1.71
C PRO A 197 5.94 25.67 1.49
N LYS A 198 5.80 24.76 2.45
CA LYS A 198 4.86 23.63 2.41
C LYS A 198 4.16 23.49 3.76
N THR A 199 2.83 23.55 3.72
CA THR A 199 1.96 23.23 4.85
C THR A 199 1.61 21.75 4.87
N THR A 200 1.46 21.15 3.68
CA THR A 200 1.23 19.71 3.51
C THR A 200 2.45 19.08 2.85
N LEU A 201 3.02 18.09 3.54
CA LEU A 201 4.20 17.34 3.13
C LEU A 201 3.82 16.16 2.23
N LYS A 202 4.83 15.51 1.66
CA LYS A 202 4.69 14.31 0.83
C LYS A 202 5.86 13.38 1.05
N ASN A 203 5.62 12.09 0.86
CA ASN A 203 6.72 11.15 0.71
C ASN A 203 7.56 11.46 -0.54
N GLY A 204 8.82 11.04 -0.52
CA GLY A 204 9.75 11.18 -1.63
C GLY A 204 10.38 12.57 -1.76
N GLU A 205 9.71 13.62 -1.28
CA GLU A 205 10.28 14.96 -1.16
C GLU A 205 11.14 15.08 0.12
N GLY A 206 12.15 15.95 0.07
CA GLY A 206 12.87 16.38 1.27
C GLY A 206 12.57 17.83 1.63
N TYR A 207 12.69 18.13 2.92
CA TYR A 207 12.29 19.41 3.49
C TYR A 207 13.36 19.98 4.42
N TRP A 208 13.59 21.28 4.31
CA TRP A 208 14.24 22.05 5.37
C TRP A 208 13.23 22.45 6.43
N LEU A 209 13.52 22.12 7.68
CA LEU A 209 12.81 22.63 8.86
C LEU A 209 13.82 23.09 9.89
N LYS A 210 13.50 24.19 10.58
CA LYS A 210 14.29 24.70 11.69
C LYS A 210 13.66 24.27 13.02
N PHE A 211 14.50 23.88 13.96
CA PHE A 211 14.12 23.57 15.33
C PHE A 211 14.96 24.39 16.30
N ASP A 212 14.34 24.87 17.36
CA ASP A 212 15.05 25.50 18.47
C ASP A 212 15.43 24.43 19.49
N ALA A 213 16.35 24.76 20.41
CA ALA A 213 16.63 23.87 21.54
C ALA A 213 15.35 23.68 22.38
N ASP A 214 15.20 22.53 23.02
CA ASP A 214 14.10 22.28 23.93
C ASP A 214 14.23 23.12 25.22
N SER A 215 13.28 22.96 26.15
CA SER A 215 13.28 23.70 27.41
C SER A 215 14.47 23.40 28.33
N SER A 216 15.20 22.30 28.09
CA SER A 216 16.43 21.95 28.78
C SER A 216 17.69 22.45 28.07
N GLY A 217 17.55 23.03 26.88
CA GLY A 217 18.67 23.50 26.06
C GLY A 217 19.23 22.44 25.12
N GLU A 218 18.58 21.27 25.02
CA GLU A 218 19.04 20.12 24.24
C GLU A 218 18.34 20.02 22.88
N ALA A 219 18.93 19.22 21.99
CA ALA A 219 18.36 18.99 20.67
C ALA A 219 17.12 18.08 20.74
N GLN A 220 16.14 18.35 19.88
CA GLN A 220 14.83 17.69 19.95
C GLN A 220 14.82 16.31 19.28
N THR A 221 13.90 15.45 19.73
CA THR A 221 13.54 14.20 19.05
C THR A 221 12.07 14.24 18.63
N ILE A 222 11.77 13.78 17.42
CA ILE A 222 10.39 13.66 16.91
C ILE A 222 10.06 12.20 16.62
N LEU A 223 8.89 11.74 17.05
CA LEU A 223 8.36 10.43 16.70
C LEU A 223 7.65 10.50 15.35
N LEU A 224 8.20 9.80 14.35
CA LEU A 224 7.52 9.54 13.09
C LEU A 224 6.91 8.15 13.14
N GLN A 225 5.61 8.03 12.89
CA GLN A 225 4.89 6.75 12.92
C GLN A 225 4.01 6.63 11.68
N GLY A 226 3.98 5.44 11.09
CA GLY A 226 3.12 5.14 9.95
C GLY A 226 3.44 3.79 9.33
N TYR A 227 2.88 3.54 8.15
CA TYR A 227 3.11 2.27 7.46
C TYR A 227 4.46 2.26 6.73
N PRO A 228 5.28 1.21 6.92
CA PRO A 228 6.56 1.06 6.23
C PRO A 228 6.46 1.17 4.71
N ARG A 229 7.43 1.88 4.13
CA ARG A 229 7.65 2.00 2.69
C ARG A 229 9.00 1.39 2.38
N SER A 230 9.01 0.26 1.68
CA SER A 230 10.24 -0.39 1.20
C SER A 230 10.66 0.08 -0.19
N LYS A 231 9.83 0.88 -0.87
CA LYS A 231 10.10 1.38 -2.21
C LYS A 231 9.46 2.74 -2.46
N ASP A 232 10.16 3.58 -3.22
CA ASP A 232 9.65 4.87 -3.71
C ASP A 232 10.18 5.19 -5.12
N ALA A 233 9.40 5.95 -5.88
CA ALA A 233 9.76 6.47 -7.20
C ALA A 233 9.64 8.00 -7.18
N ILE A 234 10.77 8.66 -6.99
CA ILE A 234 10.85 10.09 -6.68
C ILE A 234 11.13 10.85 -7.97
N ARG A 235 10.18 11.72 -8.37
CA ARG A 235 10.38 12.58 -9.53
C ARG A 235 11.44 13.63 -9.23
N VAL A 236 12.33 13.83 -10.19
CA VAL A 236 13.43 14.79 -10.11
C VAL A 236 13.43 15.66 -11.36
N THR A 237 13.82 16.92 -11.20
CA THR A 237 14.01 17.87 -12.31
C THR A 237 15.50 18.03 -12.61
N SER A 238 15.85 18.41 -13.84
CA SER A 238 17.23 18.74 -14.20
C SER A 238 17.88 19.68 -13.18
N GLY A 239 19.12 19.38 -12.77
CA GLY A 239 19.81 20.13 -11.74
C GLY A 239 19.64 19.54 -10.34
N TRP A 240 19.65 20.41 -9.33
CA TRP A 240 19.66 20.01 -7.92
C TRP A 240 18.27 19.63 -7.42
N ASN A 241 18.20 18.54 -6.66
CA ASN A 241 16.98 18.02 -6.05
C ASN A 241 17.26 17.64 -4.61
N ILE A 242 16.24 17.72 -3.76
CA ILE A 242 16.24 17.12 -2.42
C ILE A 242 15.35 15.89 -2.46
N VAL A 243 15.95 14.72 -2.24
CA VAL A 243 15.29 13.41 -2.30
C VAL A 243 15.09 12.88 -0.89
N GLY A 244 13.84 12.52 -0.56
CA GLY A 244 13.47 11.94 0.72
C GLY A 244 13.81 10.46 0.84
N SER A 245 13.94 9.98 2.08
CA SER A 245 14.19 8.57 2.40
C SER A 245 12.93 7.69 2.41
N ILE A 246 13.17 6.38 2.49
CA ILE A 246 12.15 5.34 2.73
C ILE A 246 12.30 4.79 4.16
N SER A 247 11.52 3.79 4.55
CA SER A 247 11.48 3.26 5.93
C SER A 247 12.73 2.52 6.38
N GLU A 248 13.57 2.09 5.44
CA GLU A 248 14.81 1.39 5.74
C GLU A 248 16.02 2.11 5.15
N SER A 249 17.17 1.89 5.78
CA SER A 249 18.43 2.37 5.25
C SER A 249 18.77 1.62 3.96
N ILE A 250 19.15 2.38 2.93
CA ILE A 250 19.68 1.83 1.68
C ILE A 250 21.02 2.46 1.35
N SER A 251 21.91 1.70 0.71
CA SER A 251 23.12 2.28 0.12
C SER A 251 22.75 3.21 -1.02
N THR A 252 23.46 4.33 -1.16
CA THR A 252 23.31 5.25 -2.30
C THR A 252 23.66 4.59 -3.63
N ALA A 253 24.49 3.53 -3.61
CA ALA A 253 24.77 2.71 -4.78
C ALA A 253 23.55 1.90 -5.28
N HIS A 254 22.53 1.69 -4.44
CA HIS A 254 21.29 1.00 -4.80
C HIS A 254 20.18 1.97 -5.25
N ALA A 255 20.42 3.28 -5.29
CA ALA A 255 19.49 4.23 -5.88
C ALA A 255 19.53 4.13 -7.41
N VAL A 256 18.41 3.77 -8.03
CA VAL A 256 18.32 3.54 -9.48
C VAL A 256 17.72 4.76 -10.15
N SER A 257 18.41 5.35 -11.13
CA SER A 257 17.85 6.44 -11.95
C SER A 257 17.13 5.90 -13.19
N GLN A 258 16.00 6.51 -13.55
CA GLN A 258 15.20 6.19 -14.73
C GLN A 258 14.93 7.47 -15.52
N GLY A 259 15.25 7.46 -16.82
CA GLY A 259 15.08 8.63 -17.68
C GLY A 259 16.02 9.80 -17.38
N THR A 260 16.98 9.64 -16.47
CA THR A 260 17.97 10.66 -16.09
C THR A 260 19.28 10.00 -15.66
N THR A 261 20.31 10.80 -15.35
CA THR A 261 21.59 10.36 -14.80
C THR A 261 21.90 11.13 -13.54
N ILE A 262 22.26 10.42 -12.47
CA ILE A 262 22.81 11.04 -11.25
C ILE A 262 24.23 11.51 -11.54
N THR A 263 24.49 12.80 -11.33
CA THR A 263 25.76 13.47 -11.71
C THR A 263 26.64 13.83 -10.52
N THR A 264 26.17 13.59 -9.30
CA THR A 264 26.89 13.84 -8.06
C THR A 264 26.65 12.72 -7.06
N PRO A 265 27.50 12.56 -6.03
CA PRO A 265 27.10 11.85 -4.82
C PRO A 265 25.82 12.44 -4.19
N PHE A 266 25.24 11.69 -3.26
CA PHE A 266 24.20 12.19 -2.38
C PHE A 266 24.86 12.94 -1.22
N TYR A 267 24.30 14.09 -0.85
CA TYR A 267 24.81 14.91 0.25
C TYR A 267 23.75 15.07 1.34
N GLY A 268 24.05 14.60 2.55
CA GLY A 268 23.27 14.87 3.74
C GLY A 268 23.68 16.19 4.40
N PHE A 269 22.93 16.61 5.41
CA PHE A 269 23.28 17.78 6.22
C PHE A 269 23.36 17.42 7.70
N HIS A 270 24.55 17.63 8.29
CA HIS A 270 24.78 17.53 9.73
C HIS A 270 25.79 18.61 10.11
N SER A 271 25.31 19.78 10.51
CA SER A 271 26.12 21.00 10.70
C SER A 271 26.97 21.42 9.48
N GLY A 272 26.60 20.95 8.29
CA GLY A 272 27.34 21.13 7.04
C GLY A 272 26.99 20.03 6.05
N TYR A 273 27.30 20.25 4.77
CA TYR A 273 27.08 19.24 3.73
C TYR A 273 28.16 18.16 3.77
N GLN A 274 27.72 16.91 3.77
CA GLN A 274 28.59 15.75 3.81
C GLN A 274 28.13 14.73 2.79
N GLN A 275 29.06 14.10 2.08
CA GLN A 275 28.75 12.99 1.21
C GLN A 275 28.19 11.83 2.05
N ALA A 276 27.14 11.19 1.56
CA ALA A 276 26.49 10.05 2.18
C ALA A 276 26.66 8.79 1.34
N ASP A 277 27.01 7.68 2.00
CA ASP A 277 27.05 6.34 1.39
C ASP A 277 25.74 5.57 1.59
N SER A 278 24.85 6.11 2.42
CA SER A 278 23.54 5.55 2.74
C SER A 278 22.48 6.65 2.86
N ILE A 279 21.27 6.33 2.39
CA ILE A 279 20.05 7.10 2.63
C ILE A 279 19.40 6.52 3.89
N LEU A 280 19.34 7.32 4.95
CA LEU A 280 18.82 6.92 6.26
C LEU A 280 17.36 7.36 6.42
N PRO A 281 16.49 6.52 7.02
CA PRO A 281 15.10 6.88 7.29
C PRO A 281 14.95 8.19 8.05
N GLY A 282 13.97 9.01 7.69
CA GLY A 282 13.69 10.31 8.29
C GLY A 282 14.57 11.46 7.79
N ASN A 283 15.66 11.18 7.07
CA ASN A 283 16.55 12.19 6.48
C ASN A 283 16.24 12.40 4.99
N SER A 284 16.66 13.55 4.46
CA SER A 284 16.72 13.79 3.01
C SER A 284 18.11 14.21 2.55
N TYR A 285 18.33 14.11 1.23
CA TYR A 285 19.65 14.23 0.62
C TYR A 285 19.60 15.07 -0.64
N TRP A 286 20.59 15.94 -0.80
CA TRP A 286 20.83 16.65 -2.05
C TRP A 286 21.46 15.72 -3.08
N VAL A 287 20.97 15.80 -4.32
CA VAL A 287 21.53 15.10 -5.46
C VAL A 287 21.28 15.90 -6.73
N LYS A 288 22.23 15.88 -7.66
CA LYS A 288 22.11 16.55 -8.95
C LYS A 288 21.87 15.56 -10.08
N VAL A 289 20.90 15.82 -10.94
CA VAL A 289 20.60 14.97 -12.11
C VAL A 289 20.74 15.73 -13.43
N SER A 290 20.98 15.01 -14.53
CA SER A 290 21.22 15.58 -15.86
C SER A 290 19.97 16.18 -16.49
N GLN A 291 18.82 15.54 -16.31
CA GLN A 291 17.53 15.95 -16.87
C GLN A 291 16.37 15.49 -15.99
N ASP A 292 15.15 15.87 -16.34
CA ASP A 292 13.95 15.39 -15.65
C ASP A 292 13.86 13.87 -15.73
N GLY A 293 13.45 13.23 -14.64
CA GLY A 293 13.37 11.78 -14.57
C GLY A 293 12.91 11.29 -13.21
N THR A 294 13.36 10.12 -12.81
CA THR A 294 12.98 9.50 -11.54
C THR A 294 14.19 8.85 -10.88
N ILE A 295 14.28 8.97 -9.55
CA ILE A 295 15.17 8.17 -8.70
C ILE A 295 14.30 7.18 -7.95
N VAL A 296 14.60 5.89 -8.10
CA VAL A 296 13.91 4.79 -7.45
C VAL A 296 14.75 4.32 -6.27
N LEU A 297 14.16 4.37 -5.08
CA LEU A 297 14.71 3.82 -3.85
C LEU A 297 13.99 2.49 -3.58
N SER A 298 14.73 1.45 -3.24
CA SER A 298 14.15 0.15 -2.86
C SER A 298 15.03 -0.53 -1.84
N SER A 299 14.48 -0.88 -0.69
CA SER A 299 15.11 -1.80 0.26
C SER A 299 14.59 -3.22 0.02
N THR A 300 15.47 -4.19 0.18
CA THR A 300 15.09 -5.60 0.22
C THR A 300 14.80 -5.96 1.66
N THR A 301 13.65 -5.56 2.19
CA THR A 301 13.18 -6.13 3.46
C THR A 301 12.93 -7.62 3.23
N THR A 302 13.88 -8.46 3.64
CA THR A 302 13.51 -9.81 4.06
C THR A 302 12.77 -9.59 5.35
N LEU A 303 11.46 -9.86 5.40
CA LEU A 303 10.72 -9.90 6.66
C LEU A 303 11.61 -10.68 7.64
N LYS A 304 11.94 -10.09 8.79
CA LYS A 304 12.67 -10.80 9.83
C LYS A 304 11.90 -12.07 10.10
N GLN A 305 12.42 -13.21 9.64
CA GLN A 305 11.98 -14.49 10.18
C GLN A 305 12.21 -14.37 11.68
N VAL A 306 11.13 -14.44 12.44
CA VAL A 306 11.22 -14.60 13.89
C VAL A 306 11.84 -15.98 14.08
N THR A 307 13.17 -16.05 14.11
CA THR A 307 13.86 -17.22 14.64
C THR A 307 13.55 -17.26 16.12
N SER A 308 12.56 -18.08 16.49
CA SER A 308 12.38 -18.57 17.83
C SER A 308 13.64 -19.36 18.20
N GLN A 309 14.56 -18.70 18.92
CA GLN A 309 15.62 -19.43 19.61
C GLN A 309 15.00 -20.21 20.77
N GLU A 310 15.23 -21.51 20.71
CA GLU A 310 14.94 -22.49 21.74
C GLU A 310 15.51 -22.09 23.11
N ARG A 311 14.66 -22.14 24.14
CA ARG A 311 15.03 -22.78 25.40
C ARG A 311 13.79 -23.20 26.19
#